data_AF-A0A9K3GPH3-F1
#
_entry.id   AF-A0A9K3GPH3-F1
#
_cell.length_a   1.000
_cell.length_b   1.000
_cell.length_c   1.000
_cell.angle_alpha   90.00
_cell.angle_beta   90.00
_cell.angle_gamma   90.00
#
_symmetry.space_group_name_H-M   'P 1'
#
loop_
_entity.id
_entity.type
_entity.pdbx_description
1 polymer ?
#
loop_
_entity_poly.entity_id
_entity_poly.type
_entity_poly.pdbx_seq_one_letter_code
_entity_poly.pdbx_strand_id
1 'polypeptide(L)'
;KYADEVPAAVADLSTHITVMREYYDIVPLTDSQVNLRWKACAYPLTVSRLVTETRANLERETAEFQDVQYQEQSAFKDHTASYIKEATQFANKHTTLDDVASSADSATRIQRELRHMEQQAKLFNSRERAFDQESTDYSHIAQVSKAFDSQAVFWANAAKWREAHEQWVNGAFDKIDAEQCEAQLEECVRNIAKAARSFKQVPQTLSLSQRIKEELNEFKVYMPLLQAMRTPGIQPRHWEKISETLGVTLRPDLDVSNDNTEELGYTFKQ
;
A
#
# COMPACT_ATOMS: atom_id res chain seq x y z
N LYS A 1 -19.50 22.18 22.65
CA LYS A 1 -20.60 21.70 23.52
C LYS A 1 -20.45 22.17 24.97
N TYR A 2 -19.46 21.72 25.76
CA TYR A 2 -19.29 22.20 27.14
C TYR A 2 -19.02 23.72 27.25
N ALA A 3 -18.16 24.28 26.39
CA ALA A 3 -17.89 25.72 26.36
C ALA A 3 -19.09 26.59 25.92
N ASP A 4 -20.15 25.98 25.39
CA ASP A 4 -21.36 26.66 24.93
C ASP A 4 -22.38 26.78 26.06
N GLU A 5 -22.39 25.83 27.00
CA GLU A 5 -23.28 25.78 28.16
C GLU A 5 -22.72 26.57 29.37
N VAL A 6 -21.39 26.73 29.44
CA VAL A 6 -20.70 27.44 30.54
C VAL A 6 -21.16 28.88 30.74
N PRO A 7 -21.33 29.73 29.71
CA PRO A 7 -21.79 31.11 29.90
C PRO A 7 -23.17 31.22 30.55
N ALA A 8 -24.10 30.34 30.19
CA ALA A 8 -25.44 30.32 30.79
C ALA A 8 -25.39 29.91 32.26
N ALA A 9 -24.64 28.84 32.58
CA ALA A 9 -24.42 28.42 33.96
C ALA A 9 -23.72 29.49 34.82
N VAL A 10 -22.76 30.23 34.24
CA VAL A 10 -22.08 31.35 34.93
C VAL A 10 -23.03 32.52 35.17
N ALA A 11 -23.95 32.80 34.25
CA ALA A 11 -24.96 33.84 34.42
C ALA A 11 -25.91 33.52 35.59
N ASP A 12 -26.45 32.30 35.63
CA ASP A 12 -27.33 31.83 36.71
C ASP A 12 -26.63 31.88 38.08
N LEU A 13 -25.39 31.39 38.15
CA LEU A 13 -24.58 31.45 39.37
C LEU A 13 -24.26 32.90 39.78
N SER A 14 -24.04 33.80 38.82
CA SER A 14 -23.78 35.22 39.09
C SER A 14 -25.01 35.90 39.71
N THR A 15 -26.22 35.60 39.25
CA THR A 15 -27.46 36.09 39.85
C THR A 15 -27.58 35.62 41.30
N HIS A 16 -27.26 34.35 41.58
CA HIS A 16 -27.29 33.81 42.94
C HIS A 16 -26.24 34.47 43.85
N ILE A 17 -25.03 34.71 43.33
CA ILE A 17 -23.94 35.43 44.04
C ILE A 17 -24.37 36.86 44.38
N THR A 18 -25.07 37.56 43.47
CA THR A 18 -25.58 38.93 43.74
C THR A 18 -26.60 38.92 44.87
N VAL A 19 -27.54 37.98 44.88
CA VAL A 19 -28.53 37.85 45.97
C VAL A 19 -27.84 37.54 47.30
N MET A 20 -26.92 36.57 47.32
CA MET A 20 -26.17 36.21 48.52
C MET A 20 -25.34 37.37 49.07
N ARG A 21 -24.79 38.23 48.19
CA ARG A 21 -24.02 39.41 48.58
C ARG A 21 -24.83 40.35 49.50
N GLU A 22 -26.11 40.55 49.20
CA GLU A 22 -27.01 41.41 49.99
C GLU A 22 -27.24 40.83 51.40
N TYR A 23 -27.36 39.52 51.54
CA TYR A 23 -27.50 38.85 52.83
C TYR A 23 -26.21 38.87 53.68
N TYR A 24 -25.05 38.77 53.03
CA TYR A 24 -23.75 38.75 53.73
C TYR A 24 -23.21 40.15 54.09
N ASP A 25 -23.84 41.23 53.62
CA ASP A 25 -23.48 42.60 54.01
C ASP A 25 -23.97 42.98 55.42
N ILE A 26 -24.95 42.24 55.96
CA ILE A 26 -25.53 42.47 57.29
C ILE A 26 -25.04 41.50 58.37
N VAL A 27 -24.22 40.50 58.01
CA VAL A 27 -23.72 39.46 58.93
C VAL A 27 -22.22 39.66 59.19
N PRO A 28 -21.75 39.68 60.45
CA PRO A 28 -20.32 39.73 60.75
C PRO A 28 -19.64 38.43 60.32
N LEU A 29 -18.64 38.54 59.43
CA LEU A 29 -17.90 37.42 58.85
C LEU A 29 -16.49 37.30 59.44
N THR A 30 -15.99 36.06 59.52
CA THR A 30 -14.57 35.77 59.79
C THR A 30 -13.71 36.06 58.55
N ASP A 31 -12.40 36.27 58.73
CA ASP A 31 -11.47 36.53 57.62
C ASP A 31 -11.49 35.45 56.53
N SER A 32 -11.68 34.18 56.92
CA SER A 32 -11.80 33.07 56.00
C SER A 32 -13.07 33.18 55.12
N GLN A 33 -14.20 33.55 55.71
CA GLN A 33 -15.47 33.74 55.00
C GLN A 33 -15.45 34.98 54.11
N VAL A 34 -14.79 36.06 54.54
CA VAL A 34 -14.55 37.25 53.70
C VAL A 34 -13.73 36.87 52.47
N ASN A 35 -12.68 36.07 52.63
CA ASN A 35 -11.87 35.57 51.51
C ASN A 35 -12.70 34.69 50.56
N LEU A 36 -13.51 33.78 51.09
CA LEU A 36 -14.39 32.92 50.28
C LEU A 36 -15.43 33.74 49.50
N ARG A 37 -16.01 34.76 50.12
CA ARG A 37 -16.94 35.70 49.48
C ARG A 37 -16.28 36.42 48.32
N TRP A 38 -15.08 36.98 48.51
CA TRP A 38 -14.34 37.66 47.44
C TRP A 38 -14.01 36.72 46.29
N LYS A 39 -13.59 35.49 46.61
CA LYS A 39 -13.35 34.44 45.62
C LYS A 39 -14.63 34.14 44.83
N ALA A 40 -15.75 33.85 45.50
CA ALA A 40 -17.03 33.55 44.85
C ALA A 40 -17.47 34.68 43.90
N CYS A 41 -17.35 35.94 44.32
CA CYS A 41 -17.64 37.11 43.47
C CYS A 41 -16.70 37.25 42.27
N ALA A 42 -15.44 36.81 42.39
CA ALA A 42 -14.43 36.91 41.32
C ALA A 42 -14.48 35.73 40.32
N TYR A 43 -15.03 34.58 40.72
CA TYR A 43 -15.07 33.37 39.88
C TYR A 43 -15.83 33.56 38.56
N PRO A 44 -17.01 34.21 38.50
CA PRO A 44 -17.71 34.45 37.23
C PRO A 44 -16.85 35.19 36.20
N LEU A 45 -16.14 36.24 36.64
CA LEU A 45 -15.23 36.99 35.79
C LEU A 45 -14.04 36.12 35.35
N THR A 46 -13.46 35.33 36.26
CA THR A 46 -12.37 34.41 35.96
C THR A 46 -12.78 33.36 34.91
N VAL A 47 -13.96 32.74 35.08
CA VAL A 47 -14.49 31.75 34.14
C VAL A 47 -14.83 32.40 32.81
N SER A 48 -15.47 33.57 32.80
CA SER A 48 -15.75 34.29 31.56
C SER A 48 -14.46 34.63 30.80
N ARG A 49 -13.41 35.08 31.49
CA ARG A 49 -12.11 35.36 30.85
C ARG A 49 -11.50 34.10 30.26
N LEU A 50 -11.52 32.99 31.00
CA LEU A 50 -11.00 31.70 30.53
C LEU A 50 -11.78 31.19 29.31
N VAL A 51 -13.10 31.34 29.30
CA VAL A 51 -13.94 30.97 28.14
C VAL A 51 -13.57 31.83 26.93
N THR A 52 -13.43 33.14 27.10
CA THR A 52 -13.03 34.04 26.00
C THR A 52 -11.64 33.68 25.45
N GLU A 53 -10.67 33.44 26.33
CA GLU A 53 -9.31 33.03 25.95
C GLU A 53 -9.31 31.67 25.24
N THR A 54 -10.06 30.70 25.76
CA THR A 54 -10.18 29.37 25.15
C THR A 54 -10.85 29.44 23.79
N ARG A 55 -11.88 30.28 23.61
CA ARG A 55 -12.54 30.49 22.32
C ARG A 55 -11.62 31.15 21.31
N ALA A 56 -10.89 32.20 21.71
CA ALA A 56 -9.91 32.85 20.85
C ALA A 56 -8.79 31.88 20.42
N ASN A 57 -8.32 31.04 21.36
CA ASN A 57 -7.34 29.99 21.05
C ASN A 57 -7.91 28.95 20.07
N LEU A 58 -9.15 28.49 20.30
CA LEU A 58 -9.82 27.53 19.42
C LEU A 58 -10.02 28.08 18.01
N GLU A 59 -10.44 29.35 17.87
CA GLU A 59 -10.59 30.02 16.58
C GLU A 59 -9.24 30.10 15.84
N ARG A 60 -8.19 30.49 16.55
CA ARG A 60 -6.83 30.56 15.99
C ARG A 60 -6.33 29.17 15.54
N GLU A 61 -6.43 28.16 16.40
CA GLU A 61 -5.99 26.80 16.07
C GLU A 61 -6.83 26.21 14.93
N THR A 62 -8.14 26.47 14.90
CA THR A 62 -9.02 26.05 13.80
C THR A 62 -8.57 26.66 12.47
N ALA A 63 -8.26 27.97 12.46
CA ALA A 63 -7.76 28.64 11.27
C ALA A 63 -6.40 28.10 10.83
N GLU A 64 -5.47 27.86 11.76
CA GLU A 64 -4.17 27.25 11.48
C GLU A 64 -4.31 25.84 10.89
N PHE A 65 -5.16 24.98 11.47
CA PHE A 65 -5.39 23.63 10.96
C PHE A 65 -6.07 23.63 9.59
N GLN A 66 -7.01 24.55 9.34
CA GLN A 66 -7.65 24.69 8.04
C GLN A 66 -6.67 25.15 6.96
N ASP A 67 -5.77 26.09 7.27
CA ASP A 67 -4.72 26.54 6.35
C ASP A 67 -3.74 25.41 6.01
N VAL A 68 -3.27 24.66 7.02
CA VAL A 68 -2.41 23.48 6.81
C VAL A 68 -3.12 22.45 5.93
N GLN A 69 -4.38 22.14 6.22
CA GLN A 69 -5.15 21.18 5.43
C GLN A 69 -5.32 21.64 3.99
N TYR A 70 -5.59 22.93 3.75
CA TYR A 70 -5.71 23.48 2.40
C TYR A 70 -4.39 23.34 1.61
N GLN A 71 -3.25 23.65 2.24
CA GLN A 71 -1.94 23.49 1.62
C GLN A 71 -1.65 22.03 1.28
N GLU A 72 -1.93 21.11 2.20
CA GLU A 72 -1.78 19.66 1.98
C GLU A 72 -2.67 19.17 0.83
N GLN A 73 -3.94 19.58 0.79
CA GLN A 73 -4.87 19.20 -0.28
C GLN A 73 -4.46 19.76 -1.64
N SER A 74 -3.92 20.98 -1.68
CA SER A 74 -3.38 21.59 -2.91
C SER A 74 -2.18 20.79 -3.43
N ALA A 75 -1.20 20.49 -2.57
CA ALA A 75 -0.05 19.69 -2.95
C ALA A 75 -0.46 18.26 -3.36
N PHE A 76 -1.43 17.68 -2.65
CA PHE A 76 -1.99 16.36 -2.94
C PHE A 76 -2.65 16.31 -4.32
N LYS A 77 -3.35 17.37 -4.74
CA LYS A 77 -3.99 17.44 -6.07
C LYS A 77 -2.96 17.34 -7.19
N ASP A 78 -1.86 18.08 -7.11
CA ASP A 78 -0.80 18.05 -8.13
C ASP A 78 -0.08 16.69 -8.14
N HIS A 79 0.19 16.15 -6.96
CA HIS A 79 0.77 14.81 -6.81
C HIS A 79 -0.13 13.73 -7.44
N THR A 80 -1.45 13.83 -7.21
CA THR A 80 -2.47 12.94 -7.77
C THR A 80 -2.54 13.02 -9.28
N ALA A 81 -2.55 14.22 -9.84
CA ALA A 81 -2.55 14.40 -11.28
C ALA A 81 -1.32 13.75 -11.93
N SER A 82 -0.15 13.89 -11.31
CA SER A 82 1.10 13.28 -11.80
C SER A 82 1.04 11.76 -11.84
N TYR A 83 0.66 11.10 -10.73
CA TYR A 83 0.60 9.63 -10.66
C TYR A 83 -0.51 9.03 -11.51
N ILE A 84 -1.68 9.70 -11.62
CA ILE A 84 -2.75 9.26 -12.53
C ILE A 84 -2.28 9.33 -13.98
N LYS A 85 -1.58 10.40 -14.36
CA LYS A 85 -0.98 10.51 -15.70
C LYS A 85 0.06 9.41 -15.93
N GLU A 86 0.89 9.11 -14.93
CA GLU A 86 1.87 8.04 -15.04
C GLU A 86 1.19 6.67 -15.22
N ALA A 87 0.18 6.35 -14.41
CA ALA A 87 -0.58 5.10 -14.47
C ALA A 87 -1.30 4.92 -15.81
N THR A 88 -1.90 5.98 -16.36
CA THR A 88 -2.58 5.93 -17.66
C THR A 88 -1.62 5.78 -18.84
N GLN A 89 -0.41 6.34 -18.75
CA GLN A 89 0.62 6.23 -19.78
C GLN A 89 1.49 4.97 -19.65
N PHE A 90 1.39 4.26 -18.55
CA PHE A 90 2.24 3.12 -18.22
C PHE A 90 2.25 2.05 -19.33
N ALA A 91 1.07 1.65 -19.82
CA ALA A 91 0.95 0.66 -20.88
C ALA A 91 1.59 1.09 -22.21
N ASN A 92 1.66 2.39 -22.48
CA ASN A 92 2.28 2.93 -23.69
C ASN A 92 3.81 3.00 -23.58
N LYS A 93 4.35 3.05 -22.35
CA LYS A 93 5.80 3.09 -22.09
C LYS A 93 6.40 1.70 -21.98
N HIS A 94 5.71 0.77 -21.34
CA HIS A 94 6.18 -0.60 -21.11
C HIS A 94 5.57 -1.55 -22.15
N THR A 95 6.21 -1.62 -23.31
CA THR A 95 5.71 -2.36 -24.48
C THR A 95 6.48 -3.62 -24.83
N THR A 96 7.59 -3.91 -24.14
CA THR A 96 8.44 -5.10 -24.39
C THR A 96 8.70 -5.90 -23.12
N LEU A 97 9.16 -7.14 -23.27
CA LEU A 97 9.55 -8.03 -22.17
C LEU A 97 11.06 -8.03 -21.91
N ASP A 98 11.79 -7.02 -22.39
CA ASP A 98 13.25 -6.99 -22.30
C ASP A 98 13.71 -6.62 -20.88
N ASP A 99 13.02 -5.69 -20.23
CA ASP A 99 13.29 -5.26 -18.85
C ASP A 99 12.03 -5.41 -17.98
N VAL A 100 11.68 -6.67 -17.72
CA VAL A 100 10.52 -7.04 -16.92
C VAL A 100 10.69 -6.59 -15.46
N ALA A 101 11.92 -6.62 -14.93
CA ALA A 101 12.22 -6.22 -13.55
C ALA A 101 11.93 -4.73 -13.32
N SER A 102 12.49 -3.84 -14.14
CA SER A 102 12.23 -2.40 -14.05
C SER A 102 10.75 -2.04 -14.25
N SER A 103 10.09 -2.74 -15.18
CA SER A 103 8.66 -2.58 -15.44
C SER A 103 7.81 -3.01 -14.24
N ALA A 104 8.18 -4.10 -13.56
CA ALA A 104 7.52 -4.56 -12.34
C ALA A 104 7.74 -3.63 -11.15
N ASP A 105 8.96 -3.11 -10.96
CA ASP A 105 9.27 -2.13 -9.93
C ASP A 105 8.47 -0.84 -10.14
N SER A 106 8.40 -0.36 -11.38
CA SER A 106 7.63 0.82 -11.74
C SER A 106 6.13 0.62 -11.50
N ALA A 107 5.58 -0.54 -11.91
CA ALA A 107 4.17 -0.86 -11.68
C ALA A 107 3.85 -0.97 -10.17
N THR A 108 4.72 -1.62 -9.41
CA THR A 108 4.56 -1.79 -7.97
C THR A 108 4.64 -0.46 -7.24
N ARG A 109 5.57 0.41 -7.64
CA ARG A 109 5.71 1.78 -7.12
C ARG A 109 4.43 2.59 -7.36
N ILE A 110 3.95 2.64 -8.60
CA ILE A 110 2.73 3.39 -8.96
C ILE A 110 1.53 2.86 -8.17
N GLN A 111 1.35 1.54 -8.12
CA GLN A 111 0.21 0.93 -7.40
C GLN A 111 0.26 1.21 -5.89
N ARG A 112 1.45 1.19 -5.29
CA ARG A 112 1.64 1.50 -3.87
C ARG A 112 1.28 2.96 -3.59
N GLU A 113 1.75 3.89 -4.41
CA GLU A 113 1.43 5.30 -4.26
C GLU A 113 -0.06 5.56 -4.45
N LEU A 114 -0.71 5.00 -5.47
CA LEU A 114 -2.16 5.13 -5.66
C LEU A 114 -2.95 4.66 -4.43
N ARG A 115 -2.55 3.54 -3.80
CA ARG A 115 -3.19 3.05 -2.56
C ARG A 115 -2.90 3.95 -1.36
N HIS A 116 -1.70 4.49 -1.25
CA HIS A 116 -1.38 5.48 -0.21
C HIS A 116 -2.24 6.74 -0.37
N MET A 117 -2.47 7.19 -1.60
CA MET A 117 -3.30 8.36 -1.91
C MET A 117 -4.77 8.13 -1.58
N GLU A 118 -5.30 6.90 -1.76
CA GLU A 118 -6.63 6.55 -1.26
C GLU A 118 -6.73 6.66 0.28
N GLN A 119 -5.66 6.34 1.02
CA GLN A 119 -5.64 6.50 2.47
C GLN A 119 -5.59 7.97 2.88
N GLN A 120 -4.78 8.79 2.18
CA GLN A 120 -4.74 10.24 2.39
C GLN A 120 -6.08 10.91 2.08
N ALA A 121 -6.75 10.50 0.99
CA ALA A 121 -8.09 10.97 0.66
C ALA A 121 -9.11 10.72 1.79
N LYS A 122 -9.08 9.52 2.39
CA LYS A 122 -9.94 9.19 3.55
C LYS A 122 -9.62 10.06 4.76
N LEU A 123 -8.33 10.35 4.99
CA LEU A 123 -7.90 11.24 6.06
C LEU A 123 -8.43 12.66 5.84
N PHE A 124 -8.29 13.21 4.64
CA PHE A 124 -8.84 14.52 4.31
C PHE A 124 -10.35 14.57 4.51
N ASN A 125 -11.11 13.60 3.98
CA ASN A 125 -12.56 13.57 4.18
C ASN A 125 -12.97 13.41 5.65
N SER A 126 -12.14 12.79 6.49
CA SER A 126 -12.39 12.72 7.94
C SER A 126 -12.16 14.06 8.63
N ARG A 127 -11.15 14.83 8.19
CA ARG A 127 -10.85 16.18 8.70
C ARG A 127 -11.91 17.19 8.25
N GLU A 128 -12.30 17.16 6.97
CA GLU A 128 -13.40 17.98 6.43
C GLU A 128 -14.67 17.78 7.26
N ARG A 129 -15.03 16.52 7.55
CA ARG A 129 -16.18 16.20 8.43
C ARG A 129 -16.02 16.70 9.86
N ALA A 130 -14.80 16.71 10.40
CA ALA A 130 -14.54 17.24 11.75
C ALA A 130 -14.74 18.77 11.82
N PHE A 131 -14.61 19.46 10.69
CA PHE A 131 -14.88 20.90 10.55
C PHE A 131 -16.26 21.20 9.97
N ASP A 132 -17.17 20.21 9.91
CA ASP A 132 -18.50 20.33 9.31
C ASP A 132 -18.49 20.82 7.85
N GLN A 133 -17.42 20.51 7.10
CA GLN A 133 -17.27 20.82 5.68
C GLN A 133 -17.80 19.68 4.80
N GLU A 134 -18.20 20.02 3.57
CA GLU A 134 -18.53 19.04 2.54
C GLU A 134 -17.29 18.20 2.19
N SER A 135 -17.48 16.88 2.05
CA SER A 135 -16.37 15.99 1.71
C SER A 135 -15.98 16.14 0.24
N THR A 136 -14.69 16.36 -0.01
CA THR A 136 -14.14 16.40 -1.37
C THR A 136 -14.24 15.02 -2.04
N ASP A 137 -14.67 14.98 -3.31
CA ASP A 137 -14.75 13.74 -4.09
C ASP A 137 -13.37 13.30 -4.61
N TYR A 138 -12.85 12.21 -4.04
CA TYR A 138 -11.62 11.55 -4.47
C TYR A 138 -11.87 10.21 -5.19
N SER A 139 -13.09 9.93 -5.64
CA SER A 139 -13.49 8.65 -6.24
C SER A 139 -12.64 8.24 -7.45
N HIS A 140 -12.15 9.22 -8.22
CA HIS A 140 -11.28 8.97 -9.37
C HIS A 140 -9.97 8.25 -8.99
N ILE A 141 -9.40 8.51 -7.81
CA ILE A 141 -8.18 7.84 -7.34
C ILE A 141 -8.43 6.34 -7.19
N ALA A 142 -9.53 5.98 -6.54
CA ALA A 142 -9.92 4.58 -6.34
C ALA A 142 -10.26 3.87 -7.67
N GLN A 143 -10.86 4.58 -8.62
CA GLN A 143 -11.12 4.05 -9.97
C GLN A 143 -9.82 3.74 -10.71
N VAL A 144 -8.87 4.68 -10.73
CA VAL A 144 -7.57 4.51 -11.40
C VAL A 144 -6.75 3.41 -10.72
N SER A 145 -6.66 3.42 -9.40
CA SER A 145 -5.99 2.39 -8.59
C SER A 145 -6.52 1.00 -8.88
N LYS A 146 -7.85 0.84 -8.93
CA LYS A 146 -8.50 -0.45 -9.26
C LYS A 146 -8.25 -0.87 -10.71
N ALA A 147 -8.25 0.07 -11.65
CA ALA A 147 -7.97 -0.22 -13.06
C ALA A 147 -6.49 -0.62 -13.25
N PHE A 148 -5.58 -0.01 -12.49
CA PHE A 148 -4.15 -0.26 -12.55
C PHE A 148 -3.71 -1.55 -11.84
N ASP A 149 -4.50 -2.05 -10.89
CA ASP A 149 -4.20 -3.27 -10.12
C ASP A 149 -3.85 -4.47 -11.02
N SER A 150 -4.54 -4.62 -12.16
CA SER A 150 -4.24 -5.68 -13.13
C SER A 150 -2.85 -5.51 -13.79
N GLN A 151 -2.41 -4.28 -14.06
CA GLN A 151 -1.06 -4.01 -14.58
C GLN A 151 0.00 -4.39 -13.56
N ALA A 152 -0.16 -3.96 -12.30
CA ALA A 152 0.77 -4.28 -11.23
C ALA A 152 0.88 -5.80 -10.99
N VAL A 153 -0.26 -6.50 -10.94
CA VAL A 153 -0.28 -7.96 -10.81
C VAL A 153 0.42 -8.63 -11.99
N PHE A 154 0.17 -8.19 -13.23
CA PHE A 154 0.80 -8.78 -14.40
C PHE A 154 2.33 -8.65 -14.35
N TRP A 155 2.86 -7.43 -14.19
CA TRP A 155 4.31 -7.22 -14.22
C TRP A 155 5.03 -7.86 -13.04
N ALA A 156 4.44 -7.85 -11.84
CA ALA A 156 5.00 -8.55 -10.69
C ALA A 156 5.11 -10.07 -10.93
N ASN A 157 4.07 -10.69 -11.51
CA ASN A 157 4.11 -12.12 -11.83
C ASN A 157 5.03 -12.43 -13.02
N ALA A 158 5.14 -11.53 -13.99
CA ALA A 158 6.09 -11.62 -15.09
C ALA A 158 7.54 -11.61 -14.58
N ALA A 159 7.87 -10.70 -13.66
CA ALA A 159 9.21 -10.62 -13.06
C ALA A 159 9.50 -11.87 -12.21
N LYS A 160 8.54 -12.27 -11.36
CA LYS A 160 8.63 -13.51 -10.58
C LYS A 160 8.87 -14.73 -11.47
N TRP A 161 8.18 -14.81 -12.61
CA TRP A 161 8.39 -15.87 -13.59
C TRP A 161 9.80 -15.84 -14.18
N ARG A 162 10.27 -14.68 -14.65
CA ARG A 162 11.61 -14.54 -15.23
C ARG A 162 12.71 -14.96 -14.24
N GLU A 163 12.60 -14.50 -13.00
CA GLU A 163 13.53 -14.85 -11.93
C GLU A 163 13.46 -16.35 -11.59
N ALA A 164 12.26 -16.91 -11.43
CA ALA A 164 12.08 -18.33 -11.14
C ALA A 164 12.62 -19.21 -12.28
N HIS A 165 12.32 -18.88 -13.53
CA HIS A 165 12.82 -19.60 -14.70
C HIS A 165 14.35 -19.59 -14.75
N GLU A 166 14.99 -18.43 -14.54
CA GLU A 166 16.44 -18.31 -14.47
C GLU A 166 17.03 -19.21 -13.37
N GLN A 167 16.44 -19.19 -12.17
CA GLN A 167 16.87 -20.03 -11.05
C GLN A 167 16.67 -21.53 -11.32
N TRP A 168 15.60 -21.92 -12.03
CA TRP A 168 15.30 -23.32 -12.27
C TRP A 168 16.12 -23.92 -13.39
N VAL A 169 16.50 -23.11 -14.39
CA VAL A 169 17.29 -23.57 -15.54
C VAL A 169 18.79 -23.47 -15.27
N ASN A 170 19.24 -22.40 -14.61
CA ASN A 170 20.67 -22.12 -14.40
C ASN A 170 21.14 -22.33 -12.95
N GLY A 171 20.21 -22.52 -12.00
CA GLY A 171 20.55 -22.75 -10.60
C GLY A 171 20.92 -24.19 -10.27
N ALA A 172 21.40 -24.40 -9.04
CA ALA A 172 21.81 -25.70 -8.57
C ALA A 172 20.62 -26.67 -8.44
N PHE A 173 20.64 -27.75 -9.23
CA PHE A 173 19.54 -28.70 -9.37
C PHE A 173 19.17 -29.42 -8.05
N ASP A 174 20.14 -29.59 -7.16
CA ASP A 174 20.01 -30.22 -5.84
C ASP A 174 19.12 -29.42 -4.86
N LYS A 175 19.03 -28.10 -5.03
CA LYS A 175 18.26 -27.18 -4.19
C LYS A 175 16.84 -26.91 -4.69
N ILE A 176 16.48 -27.41 -5.87
CA ILE A 176 15.16 -27.19 -6.46
C ILE A 176 14.11 -28.06 -5.74
N ASP A 177 13.07 -27.43 -5.21
CA ASP A 177 11.88 -28.10 -4.70
C ASP A 177 10.82 -28.16 -5.80
N ALA A 178 10.58 -29.35 -6.33
CA ALA A 178 9.68 -29.55 -7.47
C ALA A 178 8.21 -29.27 -7.14
N GLU A 179 7.76 -29.50 -5.89
CA GLU A 179 6.40 -29.17 -5.47
C GLU A 179 6.23 -27.65 -5.36
N GLN A 180 7.23 -26.97 -4.80
CA GLN A 180 7.23 -25.51 -4.71
C GLN A 180 7.23 -24.86 -6.11
N CYS A 181 8.03 -25.40 -7.04
CA CYS A 181 8.10 -24.91 -8.41
C CYS A 181 6.74 -25.04 -9.12
N GLU A 182 6.07 -26.19 -8.98
CA GLU A 182 4.73 -26.37 -9.55
C GLU A 182 3.75 -25.35 -8.97
N ALA A 183 3.72 -25.21 -7.65
CA ALA A 183 2.82 -24.27 -6.98
C ALA A 183 3.04 -22.82 -7.44
N GLN A 184 4.29 -22.39 -7.57
CA GLN A 184 4.66 -21.06 -8.07
C GLN A 184 4.25 -20.87 -9.53
N LEU A 185 4.51 -21.86 -10.38
CA LEU A 185 4.15 -21.82 -11.80
C LEU A 185 2.64 -21.69 -11.98
N GLU A 186 1.86 -22.50 -11.26
CA GLU A 186 0.41 -22.44 -11.33
C GLU A 186 -0.16 -21.12 -10.79
N GLU A 187 0.45 -20.57 -9.74
CA GLU A 187 0.10 -19.24 -9.23
C GLU A 187 0.32 -18.16 -10.30
N CYS A 188 1.49 -18.13 -10.94
CA CYS A 188 1.81 -17.19 -12.01
C CYS A 188 0.82 -17.32 -13.19
N VAL A 189 0.52 -18.55 -13.62
CA VAL A 189 -0.46 -18.81 -14.70
C VAL A 189 -1.84 -18.27 -14.33
N ARG A 190 -2.33 -18.53 -13.11
CA ARG A 190 -3.64 -18.04 -12.65
C ARG A 190 -3.67 -16.51 -12.60
N ASN A 191 -2.64 -15.89 -12.04
CA ASN A 191 -2.56 -14.44 -11.87
C ASN A 191 -2.49 -13.70 -13.21
N ILE A 192 -1.64 -14.16 -14.13
CA ILE A 192 -1.52 -13.57 -15.47
C ILE A 192 -2.81 -13.77 -16.26
N ALA A 193 -3.43 -14.96 -16.21
CA ALA A 193 -4.70 -15.20 -16.89
C ALA A 193 -5.84 -14.31 -16.34
N LYS A 194 -5.83 -14.02 -15.03
CA LYS A 194 -6.77 -13.09 -14.41
C LYS A 194 -6.51 -11.65 -14.86
N ALA A 195 -5.26 -11.19 -14.82
CA ALA A 195 -4.88 -9.84 -15.24
C ALA A 195 -5.19 -9.59 -16.73
N ALA A 196 -4.91 -10.57 -17.60
CA ALA A 196 -5.17 -10.48 -19.04
C ALA A 196 -6.64 -10.18 -19.38
N ARG A 197 -7.61 -10.58 -18.54
CA ARG A 197 -9.03 -10.29 -18.75
C ARG A 197 -9.34 -8.79 -18.70
N SER A 198 -8.53 -8.02 -17.98
CA SER A 198 -8.65 -6.57 -17.84
C SER A 198 -7.99 -5.79 -18.99
N PHE A 199 -7.15 -6.44 -19.81
CA PHE A 199 -6.37 -5.77 -20.87
C PHE A 199 -7.08 -5.73 -22.23
N LYS A 200 -8.38 -5.99 -22.29
CA LYS A 200 -9.14 -5.95 -23.56
C LYS A 200 -9.03 -4.62 -24.31
N GLN A 201 -8.91 -3.52 -23.56
CA GLN A 201 -8.77 -2.17 -24.11
C GLN A 201 -7.31 -1.72 -24.24
N VAL A 202 -6.35 -2.61 -23.94
CA VAL A 202 -4.91 -2.33 -23.98
C VAL A 202 -4.22 -3.46 -24.77
N PRO A 203 -4.32 -3.45 -26.12
CA PRO A 203 -3.89 -4.58 -26.96
C PRO A 203 -2.41 -4.94 -26.79
N GLN A 204 -1.54 -3.96 -26.55
CA GLN A 204 -0.11 -4.19 -26.33
C GLN A 204 0.14 -5.03 -25.06
N THR A 205 -0.38 -4.60 -23.90
CA THR A 205 -0.24 -5.38 -22.66
C THR A 205 -0.93 -6.75 -22.78
N LEU A 206 -2.05 -6.84 -23.50
CA LEU A 206 -2.70 -8.13 -23.75
C LEU A 206 -1.78 -9.09 -24.51
N SER A 207 -1.11 -8.64 -25.57
CA SER A 207 -0.15 -9.44 -26.33
C SER A 207 1.02 -9.90 -25.46
N LEU A 208 1.59 -9.00 -24.64
CA LEU A 208 2.64 -9.37 -23.68
C LEU A 208 2.17 -10.42 -22.68
N SER A 209 0.94 -10.29 -22.18
CA SER A 209 0.36 -11.26 -21.25
C SER A 209 0.11 -12.63 -21.88
N GLN A 210 -0.22 -12.67 -23.17
CA GLN A 210 -0.37 -13.92 -23.92
C GLN A 210 0.98 -14.60 -24.10
N ARG A 211 2.02 -13.85 -24.47
CA ARG A 211 3.38 -14.37 -24.64
C ARG A 211 3.94 -14.99 -23.36
N ILE A 212 3.85 -14.30 -22.22
CA ILE A 212 4.30 -14.89 -20.94
C ILE A 212 3.46 -16.10 -20.56
N LYS A 213 2.15 -16.07 -20.81
CA LYS A 213 1.29 -17.21 -20.55
C LYS A 213 1.67 -18.43 -21.41
N GLU A 214 2.06 -18.22 -22.66
CA GLU A 214 2.57 -19.27 -23.55
C GLU A 214 3.86 -19.86 -22.99
N GLU A 215 4.85 -19.03 -22.64
CA GLU A 215 6.11 -19.46 -22.01
C GLU A 215 5.86 -20.29 -20.74
N LEU A 216 4.93 -19.84 -19.87
CA LEU A 216 4.55 -20.58 -18.67
C LEU A 216 3.91 -21.95 -18.98
N ASN A 217 3.07 -22.04 -20.00
CA ASN A 217 2.41 -23.29 -20.37
C ASN A 217 3.40 -24.27 -21.03
N GLU A 218 4.33 -23.76 -21.84
CA GLU A 218 5.41 -24.55 -22.41
C GLU A 218 6.28 -25.14 -21.30
N PHE A 219 6.64 -24.34 -20.30
CA PHE A 219 7.42 -24.83 -19.17
C PHE A 219 6.64 -25.83 -18.31
N LYS A 220 5.31 -25.65 -18.17
CA LYS A 220 4.46 -26.56 -17.39
C LYS A 220 4.56 -28.02 -17.84
N VAL A 221 4.84 -28.28 -19.12
CA VAL A 221 5.00 -29.64 -19.65
C VAL A 221 6.20 -30.37 -19.04
N TYR A 222 7.23 -29.64 -18.59
CA TYR A 222 8.43 -30.22 -17.96
C TYR A 222 8.27 -30.49 -16.46
N MET A 223 7.19 -30.01 -15.82
CA MET A 223 7.00 -30.18 -14.37
C MET A 223 6.98 -31.65 -13.90
N PRO A 224 6.29 -32.59 -14.59
CA PRO A 224 6.33 -34.00 -14.21
C PRO A 224 7.74 -34.59 -14.30
N LEU A 225 8.56 -34.12 -15.26
CA LEU A 225 9.95 -34.54 -15.38
C LEU A 225 10.78 -34.02 -14.21
N LEU A 226 10.62 -32.75 -13.84
CA LEU A 226 11.29 -32.15 -12.68
C LEU A 226 10.96 -32.91 -11.38
N GLN A 227 9.69 -33.25 -11.17
CA GLN A 227 9.23 -34.04 -10.02
C GLN A 227 9.82 -35.45 -10.01
N ALA A 228 9.80 -36.12 -11.17
CA ALA A 228 10.40 -37.44 -11.30
C ALA A 228 11.89 -37.40 -10.94
N MET A 229 12.63 -36.43 -11.48
CA MET A 229 14.07 -36.27 -11.24
C MET A 229 14.43 -35.92 -9.78
N ARG A 230 13.51 -35.32 -9.03
CA ARG A 230 13.66 -35.00 -7.60
C ARG A 230 13.10 -36.07 -6.66
N THR A 231 12.60 -37.18 -7.20
CA THR A 231 12.11 -38.28 -6.37
C THR A 231 13.27 -38.94 -5.61
N PRO A 232 13.22 -39.08 -4.28
CA PRO A 232 14.33 -39.63 -3.48
C PRO A 232 14.66 -41.10 -3.79
N GLY A 233 13.82 -41.78 -4.59
CA GLY A 233 14.06 -43.13 -5.10
C GLY A 233 15.04 -43.21 -6.30
N ILE A 234 15.47 -42.07 -6.86
CA ILE A 234 16.48 -42.10 -7.94
C ILE A 234 17.87 -42.37 -7.35
N GLN A 235 18.43 -43.51 -7.73
CA GLN A 235 19.76 -43.95 -7.33
C GLN A 235 20.80 -43.66 -8.42
N PRO A 236 22.11 -43.63 -8.10
CA PRO A 236 23.18 -43.38 -9.07
C PRO A 236 23.09 -44.21 -10.37
N ARG A 237 22.72 -45.49 -10.26
CA ARG A 237 22.50 -46.38 -11.42
C ARG A 237 21.42 -45.89 -12.41
N HIS A 238 20.43 -45.15 -11.92
CA HIS A 238 19.39 -44.57 -12.77
C HIS A 238 19.96 -43.36 -13.54
N TRP A 239 20.79 -42.54 -12.89
CA TRP A 239 21.50 -41.43 -13.54
C TRP A 239 22.48 -41.91 -14.60
N GLU A 240 23.20 -43.00 -14.36
CA GLU A 240 24.07 -43.65 -15.36
C GLU A 240 23.27 -44.08 -16.59
N LYS A 241 22.11 -44.72 -16.39
CA LYS A 241 21.25 -45.18 -17.49
C LYS A 241 20.64 -44.00 -18.29
N ILE A 242 20.22 -42.94 -17.59
CA ILE A 242 19.72 -41.72 -18.26
C ILE A 242 20.88 -41.07 -19.05
N SER A 243 22.07 -41.01 -18.48
CA SER A 243 23.26 -40.45 -19.14
C SER A 243 23.65 -41.24 -20.39
N GLU A 244 23.63 -42.57 -20.33
CA GLU A 244 23.87 -43.45 -21.47
C GLU A 244 22.83 -43.25 -22.57
N THR A 245 21.56 -43.07 -22.20
CA THR A 245 20.47 -42.89 -23.16
C THR A 245 20.53 -41.52 -23.86
N LEU A 246 20.92 -40.47 -23.13
CA LEU A 246 21.01 -39.10 -23.65
C LEU A 246 22.37 -38.77 -24.27
N GLY A 247 23.40 -39.61 -24.03
CA GLY A 247 24.77 -39.34 -24.46
C GLY A 247 25.44 -38.18 -23.70
N VAL A 248 24.91 -37.79 -22.53
CA VAL A 248 25.39 -36.66 -21.72
C VAL A 248 25.57 -37.13 -20.27
N THR A 249 26.70 -36.82 -19.64
CA THR A 249 26.95 -37.16 -18.24
C THR A 249 26.08 -36.30 -17.33
N LEU A 250 25.05 -36.90 -16.71
CA LEU A 250 24.21 -36.26 -15.71
C LEU A 250 24.61 -36.73 -14.31
N ARG A 251 25.05 -35.80 -13.47
CA ARG A 251 25.29 -36.04 -12.05
C ARG A 251 24.62 -34.93 -11.23
N PRO A 252 23.60 -35.24 -10.40
CA PRO A 252 22.90 -34.22 -9.62
C PRO A 252 23.77 -33.52 -8.57
N ASP A 253 24.93 -34.09 -8.20
CA ASP A 253 25.88 -33.52 -7.25
C ASP A 253 26.89 -32.54 -7.88
N LEU A 254 26.92 -32.41 -9.21
CA LEU A 254 27.82 -31.50 -9.91
C LEU A 254 27.05 -30.23 -10.28
N ASP A 255 27.44 -29.14 -9.63
CA ASP A 255 27.04 -27.79 -9.94
C ASP A 255 27.46 -27.45 -11.38
N VAL A 256 26.53 -27.59 -12.33
CA VAL A 256 26.71 -27.27 -13.75
C VAL A 256 27.00 -25.78 -14.00
N SER A 257 26.91 -24.92 -12.97
CA SER A 257 27.23 -23.50 -13.10
C SER A 257 28.74 -23.20 -13.18
N ASN A 258 29.61 -24.18 -12.87
CA ASN A 258 31.06 -23.98 -12.81
C ASN A 258 31.89 -24.86 -13.75
N ASP A 259 31.29 -25.69 -14.60
CA ASP A 259 32.07 -26.45 -15.58
C ASP A 259 32.27 -25.61 -16.84
N ASN A 260 33.53 -25.21 -17.07
CA ASN A 260 33.99 -24.48 -18.25
C ASN A 260 33.34 -25.04 -19.52
N THR A 261 32.35 -24.31 -20.05
CA THR A 261 31.62 -24.63 -21.29
C THR A 261 32.47 -24.42 -22.55
N GLU A 262 33.79 -24.60 -22.48
CA GLU A 262 34.68 -24.51 -23.64
C GLU A 262 35.07 -25.89 -24.22
N GLU A 263 34.83 -27.02 -23.53
CA GLU A 263 35.23 -28.34 -24.05
C GLU A 263 34.11 -29.26 -24.55
N LEU A 264 32.83 -28.90 -24.41
CA LEU A 264 31.74 -29.69 -25.01
C LEU A 264 30.84 -28.78 -25.85
N GLY A 265 31.16 -28.72 -27.15
CA GLY A 265 30.44 -27.99 -28.18
C GLY A 265 29.04 -28.52 -28.46
N TYR A 266 28.12 -28.38 -27.50
CA TYR A 266 26.70 -28.55 -27.73
C TYR A 266 25.95 -27.35 -27.16
N THR A 267 25.80 -26.35 -28.01
CA THR A 267 24.80 -25.29 -27.83
C THR A 267 23.42 -25.93 -27.94
N PHE A 268 22.61 -25.85 -26.89
CA PHE A 268 21.16 -26.02 -27.01
C PHE A 268 20.61 -24.81 -27.77
N LYS A 269 20.63 -24.91 -29.10
CA LYS A 269 19.78 -24.12 -30.00
C LYS A 269 18.59 -24.99 -30.40
N GLN A 270 17.42 -24.70 -29.84
CA GLN A 270 16.22 -24.32 -30.58
C GLN A 270 15.15 -23.84 -29.61
#